data_AF-A0A7Y6PND9-F1
#
_entry.id   AF-A0A7Y6PND9-F1
#
_cell.length_a   1.000
_cell.length_b   1.000
_cell.length_c   1.000
_cell.angle_alpha   90.00
_cell.angle_beta   90.00
_cell.angle_gamma   90.00
#
_symmetry.space_group_name_H-M   'P 1'
#
loop_
_entity.id
_entity.type
_entity.pdbx_description
1 polymer ?
#
loop_
_entity_poly.entity_id
_entity_poly.type
_entity_poly.pdbx_seq_one_letter_code
_entity_poly.pdbx_strand_id
1 'polypeptide(L)'
;MSRWSAALLVLGVVGCTPYMSAGYDAHSSIKGPISNMVTQPAATARNEQATVAPIEDTHSYSFAVGGGGKRIGLEVGAHLHDVKGASFSLPSVSEMGVDPTSPRYLFATTSVDFRFRWILTRFFVSDMHIGPAGGFVLDRGTADYELGKGFRVGLTVGARLGILNAFADLYTTDMSFSEGPAKGISSLTGLTLGFSLR
;
A
#
# COMPACT_ATOMS: atom_id res chain seq x y z
N MET A 1 -24.55 20.53 -1.52
CA MET A 1 -24.84 19.39 -0.62
C MET A 1 -25.65 19.91 0.56
N SER A 2 -26.72 19.22 0.97
CA SER A 2 -27.42 19.62 2.19
C SER A 2 -26.46 19.51 3.36
N ARG A 3 -26.39 20.54 4.21
CA ARG A 3 -25.49 20.58 5.38
C ARG A 3 -25.78 19.43 6.38
N TRP A 4 -26.89 18.72 6.21
CA TRP A 4 -27.33 17.58 7.02
C TRP A 4 -26.83 16.22 6.50
N SER A 5 -26.57 16.08 5.19
CA SER A 5 -26.06 14.83 4.61
C SER A 5 -24.57 14.60 4.89
N ALA A 6 -23.78 15.68 4.98
CA ALA A 6 -22.40 15.63 5.47
C ALA A 6 -22.33 15.42 7.00
N ALA A 7 -23.29 15.96 7.74
CA ALA A 7 -23.40 15.73 9.19
C ALA A 7 -23.75 14.27 9.52
N LEU A 8 -24.51 13.57 8.69
CA LEU A 8 -24.75 12.11 8.80
C LEU A 8 -23.52 11.27 8.39
N LEU A 9 -22.68 11.79 7.49
CA LEU A 9 -21.39 11.21 7.13
C LEU A 9 -20.36 11.32 8.27
N VAL A 10 -20.46 12.38 9.08
CA VAL A 10 -19.61 12.69 10.25
C VAL A 10 -20.19 12.18 11.58
N LEU A 11 -21.51 12.05 11.73
CA LEU A 11 -22.16 11.36 12.86
C LEU A 11 -22.10 9.82 12.69
N GLY A 12 -21.89 9.38 11.45
CA GLY A 12 -21.49 8.05 11.02
C GLY A 12 -20.04 7.67 11.35
N VAL A 13 -19.30 8.55 12.04
CA VAL A 13 -18.16 8.25 12.91
C VAL A 13 -18.68 7.45 14.13
N VAL A 14 -19.47 6.40 13.87
CA VAL A 14 -20.28 5.67 14.85
C VAL A 14 -19.35 4.94 15.83
N GLY A 15 -19.21 5.52 17.03
CA GLY A 15 -18.85 4.81 18.27
C GLY A 15 -17.40 4.92 18.75
N CYS A 16 -16.69 5.98 18.37
CA CYS A 16 -15.29 6.37 18.61
C CYS A 16 -14.51 5.70 19.75
N THR A 17 -13.94 4.51 19.51
CA THR A 17 -12.57 4.26 20.02
C THR A 17 -11.60 4.74 18.94
N PRO A 18 -10.98 5.92 19.09
CA PRO A 18 -9.97 6.35 18.13
C PRO A 18 -8.84 5.34 18.15
N TYR A 19 -8.29 5.06 16.98
CA TYR A 19 -7.10 4.26 16.89
C TYR A 19 -6.09 4.89 15.96
N MET A 20 -4.84 4.72 16.34
CA MET A 20 -3.69 5.15 15.56
C MET A 20 -2.74 3.97 15.49
N SER A 21 -2.33 3.60 14.28
CA SER A 21 -1.34 2.56 14.04
C SER A 21 -0.14 3.13 13.30
N ALA A 22 1.02 2.65 13.69
CA ALA A 22 2.26 2.84 12.96
C ALA A 22 2.96 1.49 12.83
N GLY A 23 3.54 1.22 11.68
CA GLY A 23 4.24 -0.02 11.42
C GLY A 23 5.31 0.13 10.36
N TYR A 24 6.09 -0.93 10.21
CA TYR A 24 7.05 -1.10 9.13
C TYR A 24 6.71 -2.40 8.40
N ASP A 25 6.95 -2.47 7.09
CA ASP A 25 6.78 -3.75 6.40
C ASP A 25 7.99 -4.62 6.65
N ALA A 26 7.75 -5.76 7.29
CA ALA A 26 8.76 -6.79 7.45
C ALA A 26 9.05 -7.50 6.12
N HIS A 27 8.08 -7.49 5.20
CA HIS A 27 8.23 -7.99 3.85
C HIS A 27 7.28 -7.25 2.91
N SER A 28 7.77 -6.73 1.79
CA SER A 28 6.93 -6.15 0.73
C SER A 28 7.47 -6.53 -0.64
N SER A 29 6.55 -6.83 -1.55
CA SER A 29 6.82 -7.17 -2.94
C SER A 29 5.93 -6.32 -3.84
N ILE A 30 6.53 -5.69 -4.85
CA ILE A 30 5.82 -4.92 -5.87
C ILE A 30 6.01 -5.63 -7.21
N LYS A 31 4.92 -5.75 -7.96
CA LYS A 31 4.89 -6.30 -9.32
C LYS A 31 4.05 -5.39 -10.21
N GLY A 32 4.54 -5.02 -11.38
CA GLY A 32 3.79 -4.17 -12.30
C GLY A 32 4.61 -3.70 -13.49
N PRO A 33 3.97 -3.15 -14.53
CA PRO A 33 4.64 -2.70 -15.73
C PRO A 33 5.34 -1.35 -15.52
N ILE A 34 6.59 -1.25 -15.98
CA ILE A 34 7.16 0.02 -16.46
C ILE A 34 7.05 0.00 -17.97
N SER A 35 5.91 0.41 -18.52
CA SER A 35 5.65 0.23 -19.95
C SER A 35 6.46 1.16 -20.87
N ASN A 36 7.13 2.23 -20.39
CA ASN A 36 7.68 3.24 -21.32
C ASN A 36 8.95 4.02 -20.90
N MET A 37 9.86 3.49 -20.07
CA MET A 37 11.17 4.16 -19.84
C MET A 37 12.35 3.65 -20.65
N VAL A 38 12.14 2.69 -21.54
CA VAL A 38 13.11 2.37 -22.59
C VAL A 38 12.42 2.64 -23.91
N THR A 39 12.73 3.79 -24.50
CA THR A 39 12.54 4.02 -25.92
C THR A 39 13.08 2.82 -26.70
N GLN A 40 12.24 1.83 -27.07
CA GLN A 40 12.36 0.94 -28.23
C GLN A 40 11.21 -0.11 -28.31
N PRO A 41 10.98 -0.75 -29.49
CA PRO A 41 9.67 -0.91 -30.12
C PRO A 41 8.78 -1.99 -29.48
N ALA A 42 7.47 -1.77 -29.60
CA ALA A 42 6.35 -2.53 -29.02
C ALA A 42 6.26 -4.04 -29.33
N ALA A 43 7.28 -4.67 -29.94
CA ALA A 43 7.28 -6.07 -30.31
C ALA A 43 7.79 -7.04 -29.22
N THR A 44 8.52 -6.56 -28.21
CA THR A 44 9.11 -7.40 -27.13
C THR A 44 8.44 -7.27 -25.76
N ALA A 45 7.47 -6.37 -25.61
CA ALA A 45 6.75 -6.14 -24.35
C ALA A 45 5.74 -7.26 -23.99
N ARG A 46 5.56 -8.27 -24.85
CA ARG A 46 4.81 -9.49 -24.53
C ARG A 46 5.76 -10.59 -24.06
N ASN A 47 6.23 -10.46 -22.83
CA ASN A 47 6.64 -11.66 -22.10
C ASN A 47 5.94 -11.65 -20.75
N GLU A 48 4.69 -12.14 -20.75
CA GLU A 48 3.85 -12.40 -19.57
C GLU A 48 4.47 -13.45 -18.62
N GLN A 49 5.70 -13.90 -18.88
CA GLN A 49 6.42 -14.96 -18.15
C GLN A 49 7.75 -14.48 -17.55
N ALA A 50 8.03 -13.17 -17.50
CA ALA A 50 9.08 -12.68 -16.63
C ALA A 50 8.62 -12.83 -15.17
N THR A 51 8.94 -13.98 -14.56
CA THR A 51 9.02 -14.14 -13.12
C THR A 51 10.07 -13.15 -12.61
N VAL A 52 9.69 -11.88 -12.45
CA VAL A 52 10.48 -10.90 -11.72
C VAL A 52 10.53 -11.46 -10.31
N ALA A 53 11.68 -12.05 -9.95
CA ALA A 53 11.92 -12.49 -8.60
C ALA A 53 11.60 -11.30 -7.69
N PRO A 54 10.74 -11.47 -6.67
CA PRO A 54 10.38 -10.39 -5.79
C PRO A 54 11.67 -9.84 -5.18
N ILE A 55 12.00 -8.59 -5.47
CA ILE A 55 13.20 -8.00 -4.88
C ILE A 55 12.90 -7.65 -3.44
N GLU A 56 13.64 -8.33 -2.57
CA GLU A 56 13.60 -8.23 -1.13
C GLU A 56 14.29 -6.94 -0.65
N ASP A 57 13.92 -6.49 0.54
CA ASP A 57 14.39 -5.28 1.22
C ASP A 57 13.95 -3.96 0.58
N THR A 58 12.65 -3.78 0.40
CA THR A 58 12.03 -2.46 0.25
C THR A 58 11.69 -1.93 1.65
N HIS A 59 12.20 -0.74 2.00
CA HIS A 59 11.85 -0.12 3.28
C HIS A 59 10.47 0.50 3.14
N SER A 60 9.49 -0.09 3.82
CA SER A 60 8.13 0.41 3.80
C SER A 60 7.66 0.80 5.19
N TYR A 61 6.98 1.93 5.28
CA TYR A 61 6.42 2.48 6.50
C TYR A 61 4.93 2.65 6.33
N SER A 62 4.17 2.34 7.37
CA SER A 62 2.73 2.52 7.39
C SER A 62 2.33 3.41 8.56
N PHE A 63 1.39 4.30 8.28
CA PHE A 63 0.71 5.11 9.27
C PHE A 63 -0.78 5.09 8.97
N ALA A 64 -1.59 4.86 9.98
CA ALA A 64 -3.03 4.91 9.79
C ALA A 64 -3.75 5.45 11.02
N VAL A 65 -4.85 6.14 10.74
CA VAL A 65 -5.71 6.74 11.76
C VAL A 65 -7.16 6.44 11.44
N GLY A 66 -7.94 6.17 12.47
CA GLY A 66 -9.34 5.89 12.26
C GLY A 66 -10.14 5.77 13.53
N GLY A 67 -11.36 5.29 13.37
CA GLY A 67 -12.27 5.03 14.46
C GLY A 67 -13.27 3.96 14.07
N GLY A 68 -13.84 3.31 15.08
CA GLY A 68 -14.85 2.28 14.83
C GLY A 68 -15.48 1.75 16.10
N GLY A 69 -16.54 0.97 15.91
CA GLY A 69 -17.21 0.22 16.96
C GLY A 69 -16.62 -1.18 17.14
N LYS A 70 -17.38 -2.07 17.81
CA LYS A 70 -16.90 -3.43 18.14
C LYS A 70 -16.68 -4.31 16.91
N ARG A 71 -17.43 -4.12 15.81
CA ARG A 71 -17.43 -5.00 14.63
C ARG A 71 -17.05 -4.31 13.33
N ILE A 72 -17.24 -3.00 13.24
CA ILE A 72 -17.00 -2.22 12.03
C ILE A 72 -16.19 -0.97 12.36
N GLY A 73 -15.34 -0.54 11.44
CA GLY A 73 -14.55 0.68 11.57
C GLY A 73 -14.18 1.27 10.22
N LEU A 74 -13.66 2.48 10.26
CA LEU A 74 -13.15 3.19 9.11
C LEU A 74 -11.73 3.68 9.43
N GLU A 75 -10.81 3.49 8.51
CA GLU A 75 -9.41 3.90 8.60
C GLU A 75 -9.05 4.77 7.41
N VAL A 76 -8.17 5.75 7.64
CA VAL A 76 -7.40 6.38 6.57
C VAL A 76 -5.94 6.03 6.78
N GLY A 77 -5.37 5.33 5.80
CA GLY A 77 -4.00 4.86 5.79
C GLY A 77 -3.12 5.67 4.85
N ALA A 78 -1.84 5.79 5.19
CA ALA A 78 -0.78 6.27 4.35
C ALA A 78 0.42 5.33 4.47
N HIS A 79 0.98 4.93 3.33
CA HIS A 79 2.11 4.02 3.26
C HIS A 79 3.16 4.60 2.33
N LEU A 80 4.42 4.53 2.74
CA LEU A 80 5.59 4.94 1.97
C LEU A 80 6.44 3.71 1.73
N HIS A 81 6.87 3.50 0.50
CA HIS A 81 7.63 2.35 0.04
C HIS A 81 8.84 2.85 -0.73
N ASP A 82 10.04 2.52 -0.27
CA ASP A 82 11.25 2.73 -1.06
C ASP A 82 11.49 1.53 -1.97
N VAL A 83 11.43 1.75 -3.28
CA VAL A 83 11.44 0.68 -4.28
C VAL A 83 12.72 0.73 -5.10
N LYS A 84 13.45 -0.39 -5.09
CA LYS A 84 14.68 -0.55 -5.87
C LYS A 84 14.35 -0.60 -7.35
N GLY A 85 15.26 -0.06 -8.17
CA GLY A 85 15.07 -0.01 -9.63
C GLY A 85 14.82 -1.37 -10.27
N ALA A 86 15.41 -2.43 -9.71
CA ALA A 86 15.25 -3.79 -10.22
C ALA A 86 13.88 -4.43 -9.90
N SER A 87 13.10 -3.91 -8.94
CA SER A 87 11.77 -4.45 -8.55
C SER A 87 10.75 -4.39 -9.68
N PHE A 88 11.08 -3.67 -10.73
CA PHE A 88 10.32 -3.56 -11.95
C PHE A 88 11.16 -4.10 -13.10
N SER A 89 10.52 -4.74 -14.08
CA SER A 89 11.18 -5.38 -15.22
C SER A 89 11.87 -4.34 -16.14
N LEU A 90 13.03 -3.86 -15.72
CA LEU A 90 13.90 -3.05 -16.55
C LEU A 90 14.76 -3.99 -17.41
N PRO A 91 14.88 -3.75 -18.73
CA PRO A 91 15.95 -4.35 -19.52
C PRO A 91 17.28 -4.08 -18.81
N SER A 92 18.03 -5.16 -18.57
CA SER A 92 19.42 -5.22 -18.08
C SER A 92 19.94 -3.90 -17.51
N VAL A 93 19.80 -3.74 -16.20
CA VAL A 93 20.24 -2.53 -15.48
C VAL A 93 21.72 -2.18 -15.70
N SER A 94 22.52 -3.12 -16.21
CA SER A 94 23.88 -2.92 -16.73
C SER A 94 23.99 -1.94 -17.91
N GLU A 95 22.93 -1.70 -18.69
CA GLU A 95 22.95 -0.85 -19.88
C GLU A 95 22.57 0.61 -19.59
N MET A 96 21.92 0.89 -18.46
CA MET A 96 21.50 2.25 -18.08
C MET A 96 22.53 2.99 -17.20
N GLY A 97 23.62 2.34 -16.80
CA GLY A 97 24.65 2.95 -15.93
C GLY A 97 24.14 3.29 -14.51
N VAL A 98 23.00 2.75 -14.10
CA VAL A 98 22.39 2.93 -12.78
C VAL A 98 22.56 1.65 -11.99
N ASP A 99 22.88 1.74 -10.69
CA ASP A 99 22.95 0.55 -9.83
C ASP A 99 21.54 -0.05 -9.64
N PRO A 100 21.28 -1.32 -10.04
CA PRO A 100 19.98 -1.99 -9.88
C PRO A 100 19.51 -2.12 -8.44
N THR A 101 20.44 -2.10 -7.50
CA THR A 101 20.18 -2.25 -6.08
C THR A 101 19.87 -0.92 -5.40
N SER A 102 20.06 0.20 -6.11
CA SER A 102 19.78 1.53 -5.58
C SER A 102 18.27 1.84 -5.54
N PRO A 103 17.79 2.50 -4.47
CA PRO A 103 16.41 2.95 -4.35
C PRO A 103 16.11 4.05 -5.37
N ARG A 104 15.42 3.70 -6.45
CA ARG A 104 15.15 4.59 -7.59
C ARG A 104 13.76 5.20 -7.53
N TYR A 105 12.76 4.44 -7.06
CA TYR A 105 11.38 4.88 -7.06
C TYR A 105 10.89 5.05 -5.63
N LEU A 106 10.37 6.23 -5.31
CA LEU A 106 9.56 6.41 -4.11
C LEU A 106 8.12 6.11 -4.49
N PHE A 107 7.55 5.10 -3.87
CA PHE A 107 6.18 4.72 -4.08
C PHE A 107 5.36 4.96 -2.82
N ALA A 108 4.21 5.60 -2.93
CA ALA A 108 3.41 5.95 -1.77
C ALA A 108 1.94 5.73 -2.05
N THR A 109 1.24 5.18 -1.07
CA THR A 109 -0.19 4.92 -1.14
C THR A 109 -0.93 5.61 -0.01
N THR A 110 -2.18 5.93 -0.30
CA THR A 110 -3.17 6.31 0.70
C THR A 110 -4.40 5.44 0.48
N SER A 111 -5.10 5.09 1.55
CA SER A 111 -6.30 4.27 1.48
C SER A 111 -7.38 4.78 2.41
N VAL A 112 -8.64 4.48 2.07
CA VAL A 112 -9.78 4.63 2.97
C VAL A 112 -10.36 3.25 3.21
N ASP A 113 -10.01 2.61 4.30
CA ASP A 113 -10.30 1.20 4.53
C ASP A 113 -11.51 1.00 5.45
N PHE A 114 -12.49 0.25 4.95
CA PHE A 114 -13.60 -0.26 5.75
C PHE A 114 -13.15 -1.53 6.46
N ARG A 115 -13.13 -1.51 7.80
CA ARG A 115 -12.67 -2.62 8.63
C ARG A 115 -13.85 -3.44 9.14
N PHE A 116 -13.74 -4.75 9.01
CA PHE A 116 -14.68 -5.75 9.52
C PHE A 116 -13.96 -6.66 10.51
N ARG A 117 -14.29 -6.51 11.79
CA ARG A 117 -13.69 -7.32 12.85
C ARG A 117 -14.41 -8.65 12.97
N TRP A 118 -13.71 -9.72 12.61
CA TRP A 118 -14.23 -11.08 12.73
C TRP A 118 -14.04 -11.60 14.15
N ILE A 119 -12.82 -11.51 14.69
CA ILE A 119 -12.48 -12.08 15.99
C ILE A 119 -12.18 -10.94 16.96
N LEU A 120 -12.86 -10.93 18.11
CA LEU A 120 -12.59 -10.04 19.23
C LEU A 120 -12.60 -10.84 20.53
N THR A 121 -11.42 -11.07 21.07
CA THR A 121 -11.23 -11.69 22.40
C THR A 121 -10.57 -10.68 23.33
N ARG A 122 -10.35 -11.08 24.60
CA ARG A 122 -9.64 -10.24 25.57
C ARG A 122 -8.19 -9.92 25.14
N PHE A 123 -7.54 -10.85 24.44
CA PHE A 123 -6.11 -10.78 24.12
C PHE A 123 -5.82 -10.65 22.63
N PHE A 124 -6.74 -11.08 21.77
CA PHE A 124 -6.55 -11.13 20.33
C PHE A 124 -7.69 -10.47 19.59
N VAL A 125 -7.34 -9.78 18.51
CA VAL A 125 -8.26 -9.16 17.58
C VAL A 125 -7.84 -9.52 16.16
N SER A 126 -8.81 -9.85 15.31
CA SER A 126 -8.56 -9.99 13.88
C SER A 126 -9.63 -9.27 13.09
N ASP A 127 -9.19 -8.54 12.07
CA ASP A 127 -10.05 -7.78 11.20
C ASP A 127 -9.60 -7.90 9.73
N MET A 128 -10.59 -7.85 8.85
CA MET A 128 -10.40 -7.73 7.42
C MET A 128 -10.67 -6.29 7.03
N HIS A 129 -9.88 -5.73 6.11
CA HIS A 129 -10.07 -4.37 5.66
C HIS A 129 -10.03 -4.30 4.14
N ILE A 130 -10.79 -3.34 3.61
CA ILE A 130 -11.06 -3.22 2.19
C ILE A 130 -11.42 -1.78 1.85
N GLY A 131 -10.83 -1.21 0.80
CA GLY A 131 -10.99 0.22 0.54
C GLY A 131 -10.41 0.73 -0.76
N PRO A 132 -10.92 1.86 -1.29
CA PRO A 132 -10.24 2.56 -2.37
C PRO A 132 -8.86 3.04 -1.92
N ALA A 133 -7.90 2.98 -2.84
CA ALA A 133 -6.55 3.46 -2.66
C ALA A 133 -6.18 4.49 -3.75
N GLY A 134 -5.35 5.46 -3.38
CA GLY A 134 -4.69 6.38 -4.30
C GLY A 134 -3.18 6.27 -4.11
N GLY A 135 -2.43 6.25 -5.21
CA GLY A 135 -0.98 6.09 -5.18
C GLY A 135 -0.26 7.22 -5.89
N PHE A 136 0.98 7.48 -5.50
CA PHE A 136 1.93 8.23 -6.28
C PHE A 136 3.24 7.45 -6.45
N VAL A 137 3.81 7.48 -7.65
CA VAL A 137 5.16 6.98 -7.94
C VAL A 137 6.01 8.19 -8.29
N LEU A 138 7.23 8.28 -7.75
CA LEU A 138 8.23 9.29 -8.09
C LEU A 138 9.51 8.59 -8.54
N ASP A 139 9.98 8.85 -9.77
CA ASP A 139 11.34 8.48 -10.19
C ASP A 139 12.32 9.50 -9.62
N ARG A 140 13.17 9.07 -8.68
CA ARG A 140 14.18 9.95 -8.05
C ARG A 140 15.28 10.36 -9.04
N GLY A 141 15.46 9.63 -10.14
CA GLY A 141 16.43 9.92 -11.18
C GLY A 141 15.99 11.04 -12.12
N THR A 142 14.70 11.12 -12.47
CA THR A 142 14.17 12.13 -13.40
C THR A 142 13.30 13.19 -12.74
N ALA A 143 12.91 12.99 -11.48
CA ALA A 143 11.91 13.77 -10.74
C ALA A 143 10.50 13.75 -11.34
N ASP A 144 10.23 12.84 -12.29
CA ASP A 144 8.89 12.62 -12.82
C ASP A 144 8.02 11.89 -11.81
N TYR A 145 6.74 12.24 -11.77
CA TYR A 145 5.77 11.60 -10.89
C TYR A 145 4.51 11.16 -11.63
N GLU A 146 3.87 10.12 -11.11
CA GLU A 146 2.63 9.57 -11.63
C GLU A 146 1.63 9.33 -10.52
N LEU A 147 0.35 9.49 -10.86
CA LEU A 147 -0.76 9.23 -9.94
C LEU A 147 -1.48 7.95 -10.36
N GLY A 148 -1.66 7.07 -9.39
CA GLY A 148 -2.39 5.82 -9.52
C GLY A 148 -3.71 5.87 -8.75
N LYS A 149 -4.69 5.12 -9.24
CA LYS A 149 -5.93 4.83 -8.51
C LYS A 149 -6.08 3.34 -8.38
N GLY A 150 -6.57 2.89 -7.24
CA GLY A 150 -6.52 1.50 -6.92
C GLY A 150 -7.45 1.11 -5.79
N PHE A 151 -7.16 -0.06 -5.25
CA PHE A 151 -7.93 -0.66 -4.20
C PHE A 151 -7.02 -1.50 -3.32
N ARG A 152 -7.27 -1.48 -2.02
CA ARG A 152 -6.53 -2.21 -0.99
C ARG A 152 -7.44 -3.22 -0.33
N VAL A 153 -6.88 -4.40 -0.07
CA VAL A 153 -7.47 -5.44 0.77
C VAL A 153 -6.41 -5.93 1.73
N GLY A 154 -6.79 -6.22 2.97
CA GLY A 154 -5.89 -6.90 3.88
C GLY A 154 -6.57 -7.56 5.07
N LEU A 155 -5.73 -8.25 5.85
CA LEU A 155 -6.07 -9.01 7.02
C LEU A 155 -5.09 -8.64 8.13
N THR A 156 -5.63 -8.06 9.20
CA THR A 156 -4.87 -7.72 10.39
C THR A 156 -5.15 -8.73 11.50
N VAL A 157 -4.10 -9.15 12.20
CA VAL A 157 -4.17 -9.84 13.49
C VAL A 157 -3.40 -9.01 14.52
N GLY A 158 -4.02 -8.73 15.66
CA GLY A 158 -3.45 -7.97 16.74
C GLY A 158 -3.50 -8.68 18.08
N ALA A 159 -2.47 -8.48 18.90
CA ALA A 159 -2.39 -8.93 20.27
C ALA A 159 -2.40 -7.71 21.21
N ARG A 160 -3.28 -7.74 22.22
CA ARG A 160 -3.45 -6.65 23.19
C ARG A 160 -2.40 -6.69 24.29
N LEU A 161 -1.63 -5.62 24.39
CA LEU A 161 -0.58 -5.36 25.37
C LEU A 161 -0.95 -4.13 26.21
N GLY A 162 -2.03 -4.23 26.98
CA GLY A 162 -2.56 -3.13 27.78
C GLY A 162 -3.23 -2.05 26.91
N ILE A 163 -2.60 -0.87 26.85
CA ILE A 163 -3.02 0.30 26.05
C ILE A 163 -2.50 0.27 24.60
N LEU A 164 -1.51 -0.59 24.33
CA LEU A 164 -0.97 -0.83 23.00
C LEU A 164 -1.47 -2.19 22.49
N ASN A 165 -1.59 -2.32 21.18
CA ASN A 165 -1.73 -3.62 20.53
C ASN A 165 -0.62 -3.78 19.51
N ALA A 166 0.16 -4.85 19.62
CA ALA A 166 1.03 -5.26 18.53
C ALA A 166 0.18 -5.87 17.42
N PHE A 167 0.48 -5.60 16.16
CA PHE A 167 -0.26 -6.15 15.03
C PHE A 167 0.65 -6.63 13.91
N ALA A 168 0.10 -7.57 13.14
CA ALA A 168 0.59 -8.00 11.85
C ALA A 168 -0.52 -7.80 10.83
N ASP A 169 -0.25 -7.10 9.73
CA ASP A 169 -1.19 -6.82 8.65
C ASP A 169 -0.66 -7.39 7.33
N LEU A 170 -1.35 -8.38 6.79
CA LEU A 170 -1.08 -8.90 5.45
C LEU A 170 -2.00 -8.16 4.47
N TYR A 171 -1.44 -7.49 3.48
CA TYR A 171 -2.22 -6.67 2.56
C TYR A 171 -1.80 -6.86 1.10
N THR A 172 -2.73 -6.55 0.21
CA THR A 172 -2.50 -6.36 -1.22
C THR A 172 -3.13 -5.04 -1.66
N THR A 173 -2.41 -4.28 -2.46
CA THR A 173 -2.87 -3.01 -3.04
C THR A 173 -2.64 -3.07 -4.54
N ASP A 174 -3.73 -3.09 -5.31
CA ASP A 174 -3.67 -3.04 -6.76
C ASP A 174 -3.95 -1.62 -7.22
N MET A 175 -3.14 -1.09 -8.12
CA MET A 175 -3.28 0.26 -8.66
C MET A 175 -3.13 0.27 -10.16
N SER A 176 -3.97 1.08 -10.79
CA SER A 176 -3.88 1.41 -12.19
C SER A 176 -3.30 2.81 -12.36
N PHE A 177 -2.27 2.90 -13.19
CA PHE A 177 -1.70 4.14 -13.71
C PHE A 177 -2.15 4.29 -15.16
N SER A 178 -2.72 5.45 -15.51
CA SER A 178 -3.29 5.70 -16.84
C SER A 178 -2.26 6.18 -17.86
N GLU A 179 -1.20 6.83 -17.38
CA GLU A 179 -0.21 7.55 -18.18
C GLU A 179 1.20 7.31 -17.62
N GLY A 180 2.22 7.70 -18.37
CA GLY A 180 3.61 7.68 -17.93
C GLY A 180 4.31 6.31 -17.96
N PRO A 181 5.61 6.30 -17.63
CA PRO A 181 6.42 5.11 -17.32
C PRO A 181 5.71 3.97 -16.60
N ALA A 182 4.93 4.21 -15.54
CA ALA A 182 4.30 3.16 -14.73
C ALA A 182 2.89 2.77 -15.24
N LYS A 183 2.49 3.25 -16.42
CA LYS A 183 1.20 2.92 -17.05
C LYS A 183 0.94 1.41 -17.08
N GLY A 184 -0.21 1.03 -16.51
CA GLY A 184 -0.69 -0.34 -16.38
C GLY A 184 -1.16 -0.63 -14.97
N ILE A 185 -1.19 -1.92 -14.59
CA ILE A 185 -1.65 -2.36 -13.26
C ILE A 185 -0.43 -2.82 -12.46
N SER A 186 -0.17 -2.17 -11.33
CA SER A 186 0.83 -2.58 -10.35
C SER A 186 0.16 -3.11 -9.10
N SER A 187 0.64 -4.24 -8.60
CA SER A 187 0.23 -4.88 -7.36
C SER A 187 1.35 -4.79 -6.33
N LEU A 188 1.02 -4.30 -5.15
CA LEU A 188 1.89 -4.26 -3.97
C LEU A 188 1.32 -5.22 -2.94
N THR A 189 2.06 -6.26 -2.58
CA THR A 189 1.72 -7.17 -1.49
C THR A 189 2.72 -7.01 -0.36
N GLY A 190 2.25 -6.98 0.89
CA GLY A 190 3.16 -6.81 2.02
C GLY A 190 2.63 -7.36 3.34
N LEU A 191 3.56 -7.51 4.29
CA LEU A 191 3.33 -7.83 5.68
C LEU A 191 3.86 -6.67 6.53
N THR A 192 2.95 -5.86 7.07
CA THR A 192 3.27 -4.81 8.04
C THR A 192 3.29 -5.39 9.45
N LEU A 193 4.33 -5.08 10.23
CA LEU A 193 4.36 -5.28 11.67
C LEU A 193 4.37 -3.92 12.37
N GLY A 194 3.60 -3.78 13.45
CA GLY A 194 3.51 -2.49 14.10
C GLY A 194 2.78 -2.48 15.43
N PHE A 195 2.54 -1.26 15.91
CA PHE A 195 1.80 -0.99 17.13
C PHE A 195 0.61 -0.10 16.83
N SER A 196 -0.50 -0.39 17.51
CA SER A 196 -1.71 0.42 17.47
C SER A 196 -2.15 0.82 18.87
N LEU A 197 -2.53 2.08 19.02
CA LEU A 197 -3.25 2.60 20.17
C LEU A 197 -4.74 2.40 19.89
N ARG A 198 -5.49 1.78 20.81
CA ARG A 198 -6.94 1.53 20.70
C ARG A 198 -7.62 1.73 22.05
#